data_AF-A0A0C3L1F5-F1
#
_entry.id   AF-A0A0C3L1F5-F1
#
_cell.length_a   1.000
_cell.length_b   1.000
_cell.length_c   1.000
_cell.angle_alpha   90.00
_cell.angle_beta   90.00
_cell.angle_gamma   90.00
#
_symmetry.space_group_name_H-M   'P 1'
#
loop_
_entity.id
_entity.type
_entity.pdbx_description
1 polymer ?
#
loop_
_entity_poly.entity_id
_entity_poly.type
_entity_poly.pdbx_seq_one_letter_code
_entity_poly.pdbx_strand_id
1 'polypeptide(L)'
;MLRATLPSRRDVPPLRITDQALASFGQAWFDGARSVLDYKYRDSRLPFWILSHWRNIAVAHDTLGVWSMAEAWTSRWATQLKDQESTKEVADNVARVFDVFDALAPPGPLAGLGCAGNVTQLARLLGIHWLSDTIIDAMAFLLNARITRTPKTRGTVVFASVDLACQLPEVATAQKEISRAAAEVLGPYERMDLNHVRYLLIPINIDNQHWVAVCVDIKTKTW
;
A
#
# COMPACT_ATOMS: atom_id res chain seq x y z
N MET A 1 -49.70 4.53 12.13
CA MET A 1 -48.69 4.18 11.10
C MET A 1 -47.57 5.20 11.19
N LEU A 2 -46.52 4.92 11.97
CA LEU A 2 -45.39 5.85 12.18
C LEU A 2 -44.40 5.69 11.02
N ARG A 3 -44.41 6.64 10.08
CA ARG A 3 -43.31 6.82 9.12
C ARG A 3 -42.13 7.43 9.88
N ALA A 4 -41.18 6.60 10.29
CA ALA A 4 -39.87 7.08 10.69
C ALA A 4 -39.17 7.65 9.44
N THR A 5 -39.19 8.97 9.30
CA THR A 5 -38.25 9.67 8.43
C THR A 5 -36.86 9.41 8.99
N LEU A 6 -36.05 8.65 8.25
CA LEU A 6 -34.63 8.48 8.55
C LEU A 6 -34.03 9.89 8.72
N PRO A 7 -33.35 10.20 9.85
CA PRO A 7 -32.69 11.48 9.99
C PRO A 7 -31.73 11.67 8.82
N SER A 8 -31.72 12.87 8.24
CA SER A 8 -30.80 13.27 7.18
C SER A 8 -29.40 12.74 7.48
N ARG A 9 -28.89 11.86 6.60
CA ARG A 9 -27.55 11.27 6.74
C ARG A 9 -26.56 12.42 6.90
N ARG A 10 -25.95 12.54 8.08
CA ARG A 10 -24.86 13.50 8.28
C ARG A 10 -23.69 13.03 7.42
N ASP A 11 -23.19 13.92 6.58
CA ASP A 11 -22.03 13.62 5.77
C ASP A 11 -20.81 13.37 6.65
N VAL A 12 -19.98 12.40 6.26
CA VAL A 12 -18.71 12.16 6.94
C VAL A 12 -17.67 13.15 6.40
N PRO A 13 -16.93 13.87 7.28
CA PRO A 13 -15.86 14.76 6.83
C PRO A 13 -14.75 13.97 6.10
N PRO A 14 -14.05 14.59 5.12
CA PRO A 14 -12.90 13.97 4.46
C PRO A 14 -11.84 13.48 5.46
N LEU A 15 -11.12 12.40 5.11
CA LEU A 15 -10.14 11.76 5.99
C LEU A 15 -9.09 12.75 6.53
N ARG A 16 -8.59 13.65 5.69
CA ARG A 16 -7.64 14.70 6.11
C ARG A 16 -8.17 15.57 7.26
N ILE A 17 -9.46 15.91 7.23
CA ILE A 17 -10.09 16.74 8.27
C ILE A 17 -10.25 15.93 9.56
N THR A 18 -10.64 14.65 9.46
CA THR A 18 -10.80 13.79 10.64
C THR A 18 -9.46 13.48 11.30
N ASP A 19 -8.39 13.25 10.53
CA ASP A 19 -7.04 13.06 11.06
C ASP A 19 -6.51 14.33 11.75
N GLN A 20 -6.72 15.52 11.18
CA GLN A 20 -6.34 16.79 11.84
C GLN A 20 -7.10 16.99 13.15
N ALA A 21 -8.41 16.73 13.16
CA ALA A 21 -9.22 16.84 14.36
C ALA A 21 -8.75 15.88 15.45
N LEU A 22 -8.43 14.63 15.10
CA LEU A 22 -7.87 13.64 16.03
C LEU A 22 -6.48 14.01 16.54
N ALA A 23 -5.60 14.55 15.68
CA ALA A 23 -4.29 15.03 16.11
C ALA A 23 -4.39 16.18 17.13
N SER A 24 -5.36 17.08 16.95
CA SER A 24 -5.61 18.20 17.87
C SER A 24 -6.43 17.83 19.12
N PHE A 25 -7.05 16.64 19.13
CA PHE A 25 -8.01 16.24 20.18
C PHE A 25 -7.37 16.21 21.57
N GLY A 26 -6.15 15.68 21.69
CA GLY A 26 -5.47 15.53 22.98
C GLY A 26 -5.32 16.86 23.71
N GLN A 27 -4.83 17.88 23.00
CA GLN A 27 -4.68 19.23 23.57
C GLN A 27 -6.04 19.87 23.88
N ALA A 28 -7.00 19.79 22.94
CA ALA A 28 -8.33 20.36 23.14
C ALA A 28 -9.04 19.76 24.37
N TRP A 29 -8.86 18.46 24.63
CA TRP A 29 -9.36 17.80 25.83
C TRP A 29 -8.72 18.36 27.11
N PHE A 30 -7.38 18.54 27.13
CA PHE A 30 -6.69 19.15 28.26
C PHE A 30 -7.11 20.62 28.50
N ASP A 31 -7.45 21.34 27.43
CA ASP A 31 -7.95 22.73 27.51
C ASP A 31 -9.43 22.81 27.96
N GLY A 32 -10.04 21.68 28.32
CA GLY A 32 -11.39 21.63 28.88
C GLY A 32 -12.51 21.57 27.86
N ALA A 33 -12.22 21.23 26.59
CA ALA A 33 -13.27 20.96 25.61
C ALA A 33 -14.16 19.80 26.08
N ARG A 34 -15.47 19.90 25.82
CA ARG A 34 -16.48 18.90 26.25
C ARG A 34 -17.20 18.21 25.09
N SER A 35 -17.00 18.70 23.88
CA SER A 35 -17.72 18.25 22.68
C SER A 35 -16.97 18.66 21.42
N VAL A 36 -17.24 17.95 20.33
CA VAL A 36 -16.84 18.32 18.97
C VAL A 36 -17.96 19.13 18.33
N LEU A 37 -17.61 20.19 17.62
CA LEU A 37 -18.56 20.92 16.78
C LEU A 37 -18.46 20.40 15.34
N ASP A 38 -19.61 20.10 14.76
CA ASP A 38 -19.70 19.77 13.34
C ASP A 38 -19.62 21.07 12.51
N TYR A 39 -18.65 21.16 11.59
CA TYR A 39 -18.45 22.36 10.79
C TYR A 39 -19.64 22.68 9.87
N LYS A 40 -20.41 21.64 9.46
CA LYS A 40 -21.63 21.79 8.65
C LYS A 40 -22.85 22.13 9.52
N TYR A 41 -22.89 21.61 10.75
CA TYR A 41 -24.01 21.77 11.68
C TYR A 41 -23.53 22.44 12.97
N ARG A 42 -23.28 23.76 12.90
CA ARG A 42 -22.65 24.54 13.97
C ARG A 42 -23.37 24.49 15.32
N ASP A 43 -24.67 24.23 15.32
CA ASP A 43 -25.47 24.11 16.55
C ASP A 43 -25.42 22.70 17.17
N SER A 44 -24.81 21.74 16.48
CA SER A 44 -24.70 20.36 16.95
C SER A 44 -23.38 20.12 17.67
N ARG A 45 -23.49 19.92 18.99
CA ARG A 45 -22.40 19.38 19.81
C ARG A 45 -22.42 17.85 19.75
N LEU A 46 -21.29 17.27 19.40
CA LEU A 46 -21.12 15.83 19.25
C LEU A 46 -20.17 15.29 20.32
N PRO A 47 -20.38 14.04 20.77
CA PRO A 47 -19.45 13.39 21.68
C PRO A 47 -18.11 13.10 20.98
N PHE A 48 -17.02 13.05 21.72
CA PHE A 48 -15.67 12.88 21.15
C PHE A 48 -15.46 11.59 20.38
N TRP A 49 -16.17 10.50 20.72
CA TRP A 49 -16.09 9.25 19.97
C TRP A 49 -16.47 9.41 18.49
N ILE A 50 -17.19 10.49 18.14
CA ILE A 50 -17.57 10.77 16.75
C ILE A 50 -16.36 10.94 15.84
N LEU A 51 -15.23 11.45 16.35
CA LEU A 51 -14.01 11.63 15.56
C LEU A 51 -13.48 10.29 15.06
N SER A 52 -13.41 9.30 15.95
CA SER A 52 -13.01 7.93 15.60
C SER A 52 -14.00 7.28 14.64
N HIS A 53 -15.31 7.49 14.86
CA HIS A 53 -16.34 6.97 13.97
C HIS A 53 -16.24 7.56 12.55
N TRP A 54 -16.14 8.88 12.43
CA TRP A 54 -15.96 9.56 11.16
C TRP A 54 -14.68 9.14 10.45
N ARG A 55 -13.56 9.05 11.18
CA ARG A 55 -12.31 8.55 10.60
C ARG A 55 -12.47 7.15 10.04
N ASN A 56 -13.09 6.23 10.79
CA ASN A 56 -13.26 4.85 10.34
C ASN A 56 -14.14 4.77 9.08
N ILE A 57 -15.22 5.55 9.00
CA ILE A 57 -16.05 5.61 7.78
C ILE A 57 -15.28 6.26 6.63
N ALA A 58 -14.54 7.34 6.88
CA ALA A 58 -13.74 8.01 5.84
C ALA A 58 -12.67 7.07 5.26
N VAL A 59 -11.96 6.32 6.11
CA VAL A 59 -11.00 5.30 5.67
C VAL A 59 -11.70 4.22 4.84
N ALA A 60 -12.86 3.72 5.28
CA ALA A 60 -13.62 2.72 4.53
C ALA A 60 -14.09 3.26 3.16
N HIS A 61 -14.57 4.51 3.13
CA HIS A 61 -15.00 5.17 1.90
C HIS A 61 -13.84 5.33 0.91
N ASP A 62 -12.68 5.82 1.35
CA ASP A 62 -11.50 5.97 0.49
C ASP A 62 -11.00 4.61 -0.02
N THR A 63 -11.01 3.60 0.85
CA THR A 63 -10.63 2.21 0.52
C THR A 63 -11.53 1.63 -0.57
N LEU A 64 -12.85 1.74 -0.40
CA LEU A 64 -13.84 1.29 -1.39
C LEU A 64 -13.80 2.14 -2.66
N GLY A 65 -13.46 3.42 -2.56
CA GLY A 65 -13.28 4.31 -3.70
C GLY A 65 -12.16 3.84 -4.62
N VAL A 66 -10.99 3.51 -4.08
CA VAL A 66 -9.87 2.96 -4.87
C VAL A 66 -10.27 1.64 -5.54
N TRP A 67 -10.97 0.76 -4.82
CA TRP A 67 -11.44 -0.50 -5.37
C TRP A 67 -12.44 -0.32 -6.53
N SER A 68 -13.44 0.54 -6.33
CA SER A 68 -14.45 0.86 -7.35
C SER A 68 -13.81 1.50 -8.59
N MET A 69 -12.80 2.36 -8.41
CA MET A 69 -12.05 2.92 -9.52
C MET A 69 -11.30 1.86 -10.33
N ALA A 70 -10.70 0.87 -9.66
CA ALA A 70 -10.03 -0.25 -10.30
C ALA A 70 -11.00 -1.15 -11.07
N GLU A 71 -12.16 -1.49 -10.47
CA GLU A 71 -13.24 -2.21 -11.15
C GLU A 71 -13.73 -1.47 -12.40
N ALA A 72 -13.96 -0.16 -12.28
CA ALA A 72 -14.36 0.67 -13.42
C ALA A 72 -13.26 0.72 -14.49
N TRP A 73 -11.99 0.78 -14.10
CA TRP A 73 -10.87 0.75 -15.04
C TRP A 73 -10.79 -0.57 -15.80
N THR A 74 -10.88 -1.71 -15.12
CA THR A 74 -10.87 -3.04 -15.73
C THR A 74 -12.10 -3.26 -16.62
N SER A 75 -13.28 -2.77 -16.22
CA SER A 75 -14.52 -2.88 -17.01
C SER A 75 -14.46 -2.13 -18.34
N ARG A 76 -13.74 -1.00 -18.40
CA ARG A 76 -13.54 -0.27 -19.67
C ARG A 76 -12.77 -1.12 -20.68
N TRP A 77 -11.72 -1.81 -20.24
CA TRP A 77 -10.99 -2.75 -21.09
C TRP A 77 -11.88 -3.91 -21.54
N ALA A 78 -12.66 -4.51 -20.63
CA ALA A 78 -13.60 -5.56 -20.99
C ALA A 78 -14.59 -5.15 -22.10
N THR A 79 -14.99 -3.87 -22.13
CA THR A 79 -15.92 -3.34 -23.14
C THR A 79 -15.22 -3.03 -24.46
N GLN A 80 -14.00 -2.46 -24.41
CA GLN A 80 -13.24 -2.07 -25.60
C GLN A 80 -12.70 -3.28 -26.40
N LEU A 81 -12.47 -4.41 -25.74
CA LEU A 81 -11.87 -5.59 -26.35
C LEU A 81 -12.89 -6.55 -26.98
N LYS A 82 -14.20 -6.32 -26.80
CA LYS A 82 -15.27 -7.20 -27.34
C LYS A 82 -15.25 -7.33 -28.86
N ASP A 83 -14.67 -6.34 -29.56
CA ASP A 83 -14.72 -6.25 -31.03
C ASP A 83 -13.35 -6.50 -31.70
N GLN A 84 -12.31 -6.93 -30.95
CA GLN A 84 -10.94 -7.09 -31.48
C GLN A 84 -10.36 -8.49 -31.27
N GLU A 85 -10.33 -9.29 -32.36
CA GLU A 85 -9.85 -10.68 -32.37
C GLU A 85 -8.37 -10.84 -31.97
N SER A 86 -7.55 -9.79 -32.14
CA SER A 86 -6.14 -9.73 -31.76
C SER A 86 -5.88 -9.59 -30.26
N THR A 87 -6.91 -9.60 -29.40
CA THR A 87 -6.79 -9.26 -27.97
C THR A 87 -7.22 -10.36 -27.00
N LYS A 88 -7.34 -11.61 -27.45
CA LYS A 88 -7.77 -12.74 -26.61
C LYS A 88 -6.99 -12.86 -25.29
N GLU A 89 -5.67 -12.70 -25.31
CA GLU A 89 -4.85 -12.75 -24.09
C GLU A 89 -5.22 -11.65 -23.08
N VAL A 90 -5.51 -10.44 -23.58
CA VAL A 90 -5.92 -9.31 -22.74
C VAL A 90 -7.31 -9.56 -22.16
N ALA A 91 -8.24 -10.09 -22.97
CA ALA A 91 -9.58 -10.47 -22.52
C ALA A 91 -9.52 -11.57 -21.44
N ASP A 92 -8.69 -12.60 -21.63
CA ASP A 92 -8.48 -13.67 -20.66
C ASP A 92 -7.89 -13.12 -19.34
N ASN A 93 -6.94 -12.17 -19.43
CA ASN A 93 -6.37 -11.52 -18.23
C ASN A 93 -7.39 -10.63 -17.51
N VAL A 94 -8.24 -9.90 -18.25
CA VAL A 94 -9.33 -9.10 -17.66
C VAL A 94 -10.32 -9.99 -16.92
N ALA A 95 -10.71 -11.14 -17.49
CA ALA A 95 -11.58 -12.10 -16.83
C ALA A 95 -10.95 -12.62 -15.52
N ARG A 96 -9.67 -12.99 -15.55
CA ARG A 96 -8.94 -13.42 -14.34
C ARG A 96 -8.88 -12.34 -13.26
N VAL A 97 -8.78 -11.06 -13.64
CA VAL A 97 -8.82 -9.96 -12.67
C VAL A 97 -10.17 -9.88 -11.99
N PHE A 98 -11.28 -10.06 -12.73
CA PHE A 98 -12.61 -10.11 -12.12
C PHE A 98 -12.79 -11.33 -11.20
N ASP A 99 -12.27 -12.50 -11.58
CA ASP A 99 -12.28 -13.67 -10.71
C ASP A 99 -11.57 -13.39 -9.36
N VAL A 100 -10.46 -12.62 -9.39
CA VAL A 100 -9.75 -12.19 -8.18
C VAL A 100 -10.57 -11.17 -7.38
N PHE A 101 -11.26 -10.25 -8.03
CA PHE A 101 -12.13 -9.28 -7.34
C PHE A 101 -13.33 -9.95 -6.68
N ASP A 102 -13.96 -10.92 -7.34
CA ASP A 102 -15.08 -11.67 -6.78
C ASP A 102 -14.65 -12.57 -5.60
N ALA A 103 -13.42 -13.09 -5.66
CA ALA A 103 -12.86 -13.93 -4.60
C ALA A 103 -12.40 -13.15 -3.36
N LEU A 104 -12.12 -11.85 -3.49
CA LEU A 104 -11.52 -11.05 -2.42
C LEU A 104 -12.42 -9.87 -2.02
N ALA A 105 -12.86 -9.83 -0.76
CA ALA A 105 -13.66 -8.72 -0.24
C ALA A 105 -12.75 -7.60 0.35
N PRO A 106 -12.80 -6.35 -0.16
CA PRO A 106 -12.15 -5.21 0.46
C PRO A 106 -13.01 -4.60 1.58
N PRO A 107 -12.42 -4.07 2.67
CA PRO A 107 -11.04 -4.27 3.10
C PRO A 107 -10.82 -5.70 3.63
N GLY A 108 -9.69 -6.30 3.29
CA GLY A 108 -9.32 -7.63 3.78
C GLY A 108 -7.79 -7.79 3.89
N PRO A 109 -7.29 -8.74 4.70
CA PRO A 109 -5.85 -8.98 4.81
C PRO A 109 -5.28 -9.54 3.50
N LEU A 110 -4.14 -9.00 3.07
CA LEU A 110 -3.38 -9.53 1.94
C LEU A 110 -2.42 -10.61 2.45
N ALA A 111 -2.84 -11.87 2.39
CA ALA A 111 -2.03 -13.01 2.82
C ALA A 111 -1.23 -13.62 1.66
N GLY A 112 -0.11 -14.27 1.98
CA GLY A 112 0.64 -15.10 1.03
C GLY A 112 1.63 -14.37 0.11
N LEU A 113 1.79 -13.06 0.24
CA LEU A 113 2.70 -12.25 -0.58
C LEU A 113 3.96 -11.75 0.16
N GLY A 114 4.28 -12.34 1.32
CA GLY A 114 5.49 -12.01 2.07
C GLY A 114 5.49 -10.61 2.72
N CYS A 115 4.43 -9.84 2.57
CA CYS A 115 4.26 -8.51 3.16
C CYS A 115 2.97 -8.44 3.99
N ALA A 116 2.98 -7.64 5.06
CA ALA A 116 1.75 -7.25 5.73
C ALA A 116 1.02 -6.20 4.88
N GLY A 117 -0.25 -6.44 4.55
CA GLY A 117 -0.98 -5.55 3.66
C GLY A 117 -2.49 -5.77 3.66
N ASN A 118 -3.18 -4.93 2.88
CA ASN A 118 -4.60 -5.05 2.63
C ASN A 118 -4.84 -5.37 1.15
N VAL A 119 -5.84 -6.20 0.86
CA VAL A 119 -6.30 -6.55 -0.49
C VAL A 119 -6.53 -5.31 -1.36
N THR A 120 -6.99 -4.19 -0.79
CA THR A 120 -7.17 -2.92 -1.52
C THR A 120 -5.88 -2.39 -2.16
N GLN A 121 -4.71 -2.80 -1.66
CA GLN A 121 -3.43 -2.45 -2.32
C GLN A 121 -3.35 -3.04 -3.74
N LEU A 122 -3.96 -4.20 -4.00
CA LEU A 122 -3.98 -4.82 -5.33
C LEU A 122 -4.73 -3.95 -6.36
N ALA A 123 -5.76 -3.21 -5.93
CA ALA A 123 -6.48 -2.28 -6.81
C ALA A 123 -5.57 -1.17 -7.37
N ARG A 124 -4.46 -0.85 -6.70
CA ARG A 124 -3.48 0.12 -7.20
C ARG A 124 -2.74 -0.34 -8.45
N LEU A 125 -2.72 -1.65 -8.74
CA LEU A 125 -2.17 -2.20 -9.99
C LEU A 125 -3.04 -1.88 -11.21
N LEU A 126 -4.31 -1.50 -10.98
CA LEU A 126 -5.34 -1.39 -12.00
C LEU A 126 -5.80 0.06 -12.11
N GLY A 127 -5.03 0.87 -12.84
CA GLY A 127 -5.34 2.28 -13.04
C GLY A 127 -4.10 3.15 -13.18
N ILE A 128 -4.25 4.39 -12.74
CA ILE A 128 -3.19 5.42 -12.74
C ILE A 128 -2.69 5.72 -11.32
N HIS A 129 -2.78 4.73 -10.44
CA HIS A 129 -2.40 4.88 -9.04
C HIS A 129 -0.90 4.64 -8.84
N TRP A 130 -0.32 5.36 -7.89
CA TRP A 130 1.03 5.12 -7.42
C TRP A 130 1.12 3.77 -6.70
N LEU A 131 2.11 2.96 -7.08
CA LEU A 131 2.42 1.73 -6.37
C LEU A 131 2.92 2.06 -4.96
N SER A 132 2.40 1.34 -3.98
CA SER A 132 2.84 1.43 -2.59
C SER A 132 4.01 0.50 -2.31
N ASP A 133 4.73 0.77 -1.23
CA ASP A 133 5.82 -0.08 -0.72
C ASP A 133 5.36 -1.53 -0.59
N THR A 134 4.14 -1.76 -0.07
CA THR A 134 3.53 -3.10 0.04
C THR A 134 3.47 -3.85 -1.29
N ILE A 135 3.11 -3.16 -2.38
CA ILE A 135 3.04 -3.79 -3.71
C ILE A 135 4.42 -4.06 -4.28
N ILE A 136 5.37 -3.15 -4.06
CA ILE A 136 6.76 -3.33 -4.48
C ILE A 136 7.40 -4.52 -3.74
N ASP A 137 7.20 -4.64 -2.43
CA ASP A 137 7.67 -5.77 -1.63
C ASP A 137 7.00 -7.09 -2.05
N ALA A 138 5.70 -7.07 -2.32
CA ALA A 138 5.00 -8.25 -2.85
C ALA A 138 5.60 -8.71 -4.20
N MET A 139 5.92 -7.77 -5.09
CA MET A 139 6.59 -8.07 -6.36
C MET A 139 7.99 -8.65 -6.12
N ALA A 140 8.79 -8.02 -5.25
CA ALA A 140 10.13 -8.50 -4.89
C ALA A 140 10.07 -9.93 -4.30
N PHE A 141 9.11 -10.20 -3.43
CA PHE A 141 8.86 -11.52 -2.86
C PHE A 141 8.56 -12.57 -3.93
N LEU A 142 7.63 -12.28 -4.85
CA LEU A 142 7.27 -13.18 -5.94
C LEU A 142 8.45 -13.42 -6.90
N LEU A 143 9.24 -12.38 -7.20
CA LEU A 143 10.44 -12.49 -8.04
C LEU A 143 11.53 -13.34 -7.38
N ASN A 144 11.80 -13.14 -6.09
CA ASN A 144 12.73 -13.98 -5.33
C ASN A 144 12.28 -15.44 -5.30
N ALA A 145 10.98 -15.70 -5.11
CA ALA A 145 10.43 -17.06 -5.16
C ALA A 145 10.64 -17.70 -6.55
N ARG A 146 10.46 -16.94 -7.64
CA ARG A 146 10.68 -17.41 -9.02
C ARG A 146 12.16 -17.67 -9.30
N ILE A 147 13.05 -16.78 -8.86
CA ILE A 147 14.51 -16.93 -9.00
C ILE A 147 14.97 -18.21 -8.30
N THR A 148 14.47 -18.48 -7.10
CA THR A 148 14.84 -19.67 -6.33
C THR A 148 14.46 -20.97 -7.05
N ARG A 149 13.39 -20.95 -7.84
CA ARG A 149 12.93 -22.09 -8.66
C ARG A 149 13.65 -22.22 -10.01
N THR A 150 14.43 -21.22 -10.41
CA THR A 150 15.06 -21.17 -11.73
C THR A 150 16.56 -21.49 -11.62
N PRO A 151 17.04 -22.66 -12.10
CA PRO A 151 18.40 -23.13 -11.84
C PRO A 151 19.51 -22.14 -12.23
N LYS A 152 19.35 -21.42 -13.34
CA LYS A 152 20.36 -20.47 -13.85
C LYS A 152 20.53 -19.22 -12.99
N THR A 153 19.46 -18.80 -12.30
CA THR A 153 19.44 -17.56 -11.50
C THR A 153 19.45 -17.84 -10.00
N ARG A 154 19.33 -19.11 -9.60
CA ARG A 154 19.14 -19.51 -8.21
C ARG A 154 20.29 -19.01 -7.33
N GLY A 155 19.97 -18.07 -6.45
CA GLY A 155 20.92 -17.46 -5.52
C GLY A 155 21.95 -16.53 -6.16
N THR A 156 21.88 -16.26 -7.46
CA THR A 156 22.77 -15.29 -8.13
C THR A 156 22.16 -13.89 -8.17
N VAL A 157 20.83 -13.78 -8.08
CA VAL A 157 20.09 -12.52 -8.05
C VAL A 157 19.26 -12.48 -6.78
N VAL A 158 19.27 -11.35 -6.09
CA VAL A 158 18.41 -11.10 -4.93
C VAL A 158 17.69 -9.76 -5.13
N PHE A 159 16.37 -9.76 -4.97
CA PHE A 159 15.58 -8.54 -4.82
C PHE A 159 15.48 -8.19 -3.34
N ALA A 160 15.95 -6.99 -2.98
CA ALA A 160 15.81 -6.47 -1.63
C ALA A 160 14.39 -5.97 -1.36
N SER A 161 14.03 -5.91 -0.08
CA SER A 161 12.83 -5.21 0.39
C SER A 161 13.01 -3.69 0.28
N VAL A 162 11.91 -2.96 0.19
CA VAL A 162 11.87 -1.50 0.27
C VAL A 162 12.50 -1.00 1.57
N ASP A 163 12.26 -1.73 2.67
CA ASP A 163 12.84 -1.41 3.99
C ASP A 163 14.37 -1.27 3.93
N LEU A 164 15.08 -2.06 3.12
CA LEU A 164 16.52 -1.93 2.98
C LEU A 164 16.89 -0.51 2.53
N ALA A 165 16.25 -0.02 1.48
CA ALA A 165 16.51 1.32 0.94
C ALA A 165 16.21 2.42 1.97
N CYS A 166 15.16 2.26 2.77
CA CYS A 166 14.80 3.20 3.83
C CYS A 166 15.87 3.29 4.93
N GLN A 167 16.59 2.20 5.21
CA GLN A 167 17.61 2.18 6.26
C GLN A 167 19.00 2.64 5.77
N LEU A 168 19.29 2.62 4.47
CA LEU A 168 20.60 2.98 3.93
C LEU A 168 21.09 4.40 4.33
N PRO A 169 20.26 5.46 4.33
CA PRO A 169 20.71 6.80 4.74
C PRO A 169 21.15 6.88 6.20
N GLU A 170 20.45 6.18 7.10
CA GLU A 170 20.82 6.08 8.51
C GLU A 170 22.20 5.43 8.64
N VAL A 171 22.40 4.31 7.96
CA VAL A 171 23.64 3.54 8.01
C VAL A 171 24.82 4.31 7.41
N ALA A 172 24.58 5.04 6.32
CA ALA A 172 25.61 5.86 5.67
C ALA A 172 26.11 7.02 6.55
N THR A 173 25.27 7.49 7.48
CA THR A 173 25.60 8.60 8.40
C THR A 173 26.01 8.13 9.80
N ALA A 174 25.69 6.89 10.15
CA ALA A 174 26.05 6.28 11.43
C ALA A 174 27.58 6.15 11.57
N GLN A 175 28.17 6.87 12.52
CA GLN A 175 29.62 6.82 12.77
C GLN A 175 30.06 5.64 13.63
N LYS A 176 29.17 5.07 14.46
CA LYS A 176 29.52 3.99 15.43
C LYS A 176 28.43 2.97 15.70
N GLU A 177 27.17 3.38 15.77
CA GLU A 177 26.04 2.48 16.08
C GLU A 177 24.86 2.79 15.14
N ILE A 178 24.28 1.73 14.59
CA ILE A 178 23.02 1.75 13.86
C ILE A 178 21.87 1.41 14.81
N SER A 179 20.65 1.88 14.51
CA SER A 179 19.49 1.52 15.31
C SER A 179 19.22 0.01 15.26
N ARG A 180 18.51 -0.48 16.28
CA ARG A 180 18.03 -1.89 16.30
C ARG A 180 17.18 -2.21 15.07
N ALA A 181 16.36 -1.26 14.61
CA ALA A 181 15.52 -1.43 13.43
C ALA A 181 16.38 -1.60 12.16
N ALA A 182 17.39 -0.75 11.98
CA ALA A 182 18.34 -0.88 10.88
C ALA A 182 19.09 -2.23 10.94
N ALA A 183 19.55 -2.64 12.13
CA ALA A 183 20.24 -3.93 12.30
C ALA A 183 19.35 -5.14 11.96
N GLU A 184 18.06 -5.12 12.33
CA GLU A 184 17.11 -6.18 12.01
C GLU A 184 16.87 -6.29 10.49
N VAL A 185 16.81 -5.16 9.78
CA VAL A 185 16.66 -5.12 8.32
C VAL A 185 17.94 -5.55 7.61
N LEU A 186 19.12 -5.13 8.08
CA LEU A 186 20.41 -5.40 7.45
C LEU A 186 20.92 -6.83 7.69
N GLY A 187 20.65 -7.40 8.86
CA GLY A 187 21.21 -8.69 9.27
C GLY A 187 21.02 -9.86 8.29
N PRO A 188 19.89 -9.99 7.57
CA PRO A 188 19.75 -10.97 6.49
C PRO A 188 20.72 -10.76 5.32
N TYR A 189 21.00 -9.50 4.96
CA TYR A 189 21.90 -9.15 3.85
C TYR A 189 23.38 -9.30 4.24
N GLU A 190 23.74 -9.01 5.49
CA GLU A 190 25.11 -9.26 6.00
C GLU A 190 25.46 -10.75 6.04
N ARG A 191 24.47 -11.60 6.32
CA ARG A 191 24.63 -13.07 6.35
C ARG A 191 24.56 -13.72 4.96
N MET A 192 24.38 -12.92 3.91
CA MET A 192 24.27 -13.41 2.54
C MET A 192 25.64 -13.89 2.04
N ASP A 193 25.68 -15.05 1.38
CA ASP A 193 26.90 -15.54 0.75
C ASP A 193 27.20 -14.76 -0.53
N LEU A 194 28.01 -13.70 -0.39
CA LEU A 194 28.44 -12.84 -1.50
C LEU A 194 29.30 -13.60 -2.53
N ASN A 195 29.79 -14.81 -2.23
CA ASN A 195 30.44 -15.64 -3.24
C ASN A 195 29.45 -16.18 -4.26
N HIS A 196 28.20 -16.41 -3.84
CA HIS A 196 27.16 -16.96 -4.69
C HIS A 196 26.29 -15.87 -5.34
N VAL A 197 26.08 -14.75 -4.65
CA VAL A 197 25.29 -13.62 -5.18
C VAL A 197 26.12 -12.76 -6.13
N ARG A 198 25.51 -12.42 -7.28
CA ARG A 198 26.07 -11.50 -8.26
C ARG A 198 25.35 -10.15 -8.28
N TYR A 199 24.01 -10.17 -8.31
CA TYR A 199 23.21 -8.95 -8.42
C TYR A 199 22.31 -8.78 -7.20
N LEU A 200 22.38 -7.60 -6.58
CA LEU A 200 21.43 -7.14 -5.58
C LEU A 200 20.59 -6.01 -6.20
N LEU A 201 19.29 -6.27 -6.37
CA LEU A 201 18.33 -5.33 -6.93
C LEU A 201 17.57 -4.65 -5.80
N ILE A 202 17.70 -3.34 -5.68
CA ILE A 202 17.13 -2.55 -4.59
C ILE A 202 16.07 -1.60 -5.16
N PRO A 203 14.78 -1.75 -4.77
CA PRO A 203 13.78 -0.75 -5.11
C PRO A 203 13.99 0.51 -4.28
N ILE A 204 14.08 1.66 -4.93
CA ILE A 204 14.23 2.97 -4.27
C ILE A 204 13.07 3.85 -4.69
N ASN A 205 12.42 4.47 -3.70
CA ASN A 205 11.44 5.53 -3.93
C ASN A 205 12.12 6.89 -3.83
N ILE A 206 12.16 7.63 -4.94
CA ILE A 206 12.70 8.99 -5.01
C ILE A 206 11.58 9.95 -4.63
N ASP A 207 11.79 10.71 -3.54
CA ASP A 207 10.91 11.77 -3.05
C ASP A 207 9.43 11.36 -2.85
N ASN A 208 9.19 10.08 -2.56
CA ASN A 208 7.84 9.50 -2.46
C ASN A 208 7.00 9.71 -3.75
N GLN A 209 7.68 9.81 -4.89
CA GLN A 209 7.14 10.22 -6.19
C GLN A 209 7.70 9.42 -7.36
N HIS A 210 8.63 8.49 -7.18
CA HIS A 210 9.08 7.68 -8.31
C HIS A 210 9.79 6.42 -7.85
N TRP A 211 9.44 5.28 -8.43
CA TRP A 211 10.12 4.02 -8.16
C TRP A 211 11.20 3.78 -9.20
N VAL A 212 12.43 3.58 -8.73
CA VAL A 212 13.55 3.11 -9.54
C VAL A 212 14.09 1.81 -8.97
N ALA A 213 14.64 0.96 -9.82
CA ALA A 213 15.38 -0.23 -9.41
C ALA A 213 16.87 0.04 -9.59
N VAL A 214 17.63 -0.01 -8.50
CA VAL A 214 19.10 0.06 -8.53
C VAL A 214 19.65 -1.35 -8.56
N CYS A 215 20.64 -1.60 -9.43
CA CYS A 215 21.28 -2.90 -9.57
C CYS A 215 22.72 -2.83 -9.12
N VAL A 216 23.03 -3.43 -7.98
CA VAL A 216 24.41 -3.55 -7.49
C VAL A 216 24.99 -4.86 -8.01
N ASP A 217 26.04 -4.78 -8.85
CA ASP A 217 26.88 -5.93 -9.17
C ASP A 217 27.95 -6.10 -8.08
N ILE A 218 27.75 -7.12 -7.26
CA ILE A 218 28.59 -7.45 -6.10
C ILE A 218 29.99 -7.88 -6.53
N LYS A 219 30.13 -8.49 -7.71
CA LYS A 219 31.42 -9.00 -8.21
C LYS A 219 32.29 -7.87 -8.74
N THR A 220 31.70 -6.93 -9.47
CA THR A 220 32.42 -5.78 -10.03
C THR A 220 32.43 -4.57 -9.11
N LYS A 221 31.64 -4.58 -8.02
CA LYS A 221 31.47 -3.47 -7.07
C LYS A 221 30.96 -2.20 -7.76
N THR A 222 29.98 -2.35 -8.64
CA THR A 222 29.36 -1.26 -9.42
C THR A 222 27.86 -1.21 -9.17
N TRP A 223 27.24 -0.03 -9.35
CA TRP A 223 25.80 0.21 -9.21
C TRP A 223 25.27 1.08 -10.34
#